data_AF-A0A8F7GM46-F1
#
_entry.id   AF-A0A8F7GM46-F1
#
_cell.length_a   1.000
_cell.length_b   1.000
_cell.length_c   1.000
_cell.angle_alpha   90.00
_cell.angle_beta   90.00
_cell.angle_gamma   90.00
#
_symmetry.space_group_name_H-M   'P 1'
#
loop_
_entity.id
_entity.type
_entity.pdbx_description
1 polymer ?
#
loop_
_entity_poly.entity_id
_entity_poly.type
_entity_poly.pdbx_seq_one_letter_code
_entity_poly.pdbx_strand_id
1 'polypeptide(L)'
;MSLVYILFFSIILLSFFLSLTRFLNCLIILENFNVLLLVFSLLLSIQESHILFIVLMVVSTVEVIVGLVVLTRVWECSGSLDLVSF
;
A
#
# COMPACT_ATOMS: atom_id res chain seq x y z
N MET A 1 11.33 2.50 -20.28
CA MET A 1 10.37 1.83 -19.39
C MET A 1 10.82 1.83 -17.94
N SER A 2 12.06 1.42 -17.61
CA SER A 2 12.57 1.41 -16.22
C SER A 2 12.59 2.78 -15.52
N LEU A 3 12.99 3.86 -16.21
CA LEU A 3 13.04 5.21 -15.63
C LEU A 3 11.66 5.74 -15.19
N VAL A 4 10.63 5.48 -15.98
CA VAL A 4 9.24 5.88 -15.67
C VAL A 4 8.76 5.17 -14.41
N TYR A 5 9.11 3.89 -14.25
CA TYR A 5 8.80 3.11 -13.05
C TYR A 5 9.47 3.66 -11.80
N ILE A 6 10.76 4.00 -11.87
CA ILE A 6 11.51 4.59 -10.75
C ILE A 6 10.90 5.95 -10.36
N LEU A 7 10.46 6.73 -11.35
CA LEU A 7 9.84 8.03 -11.14
C LEU A 7 8.46 7.90 -10.47
N PHE A 8 7.62 6.96 -10.90
CA PHE A 8 6.36 6.70 -10.20
C PHE A 8 6.58 6.14 -8.79
N PHE A 9 7.57 5.27 -8.60
CA PHE A 9 7.95 4.74 -7.29
C PHE A 9 8.35 5.86 -6.32
N SER A 10 9.16 6.82 -6.76
CA SER A 10 9.59 7.95 -5.92
C SER A 10 8.44 8.91 -5.59
N ILE A 11 7.52 9.16 -6.54
CA ILE A 11 6.32 9.97 -6.30
C ILE A 11 5.43 9.33 -5.24
N ILE A 12 5.20 8.02 -5.33
CA ILE A 12 4.33 7.29 -4.40
C ILE A 12 4.93 7.28 -2.98
N LEU A 13 6.24 7.06 -2.84
CA LEU A 13 6.92 7.17 -1.55
C LEU A 13 6.85 8.58 -0.95
N LEU A 14 7.05 9.61 -1.77
CA LEU A 14 6.93 10.99 -1.32
C LEU A 14 5.51 11.29 -0.83
N SER A 15 4.50 10.83 -1.58
CA SER A 15 3.08 10.95 -1.21
C SER A 15 2.77 10.27 0.12
N PHE A 16 3.35 9.08 0.36
CA PHE A 16 3.17 8.34 1.60
C PHE A 16 3.69 9.12 2.82
N PHE A 17 4.87 9.74 2.71
CA PHE A 17 5.43 10.60 3.76
C PHE A 17 4.57 11.83 4.04
N LEU A 18 3.97 12.41 2.99
CA LEU A 18 3.11 13.59 3.10
C LEU A 18 1.75 13.28 3.75
N SER A 19 1.24 12.04 3.63
CA SER A 19 -0.09 11.65 4.07
C SER A 19 -0.15 10.96 5.43
N LEU A 20 0.97 10.84 6.16
CA LEU A 20 1.09 10.05 7.40
C LEU A 20 0.04 10.38 8.48
N THR A 21 -0.54 11.58 8.45
CA THR A 21 -1.58 12.01 9.40
C THR A 21 -2.94 11.36 9.16
N ARG A 22 -3.21 10.85 7.94
CA ARG A 22 -4.49 10.20 7.60
C ARG A 22 -4.22 8.77 7.16
N PHE A 23 -4.42 7.83 8.09
CA PHE A 23 -4.20 6.39 7.88
C PHE A 23 -4.89 5.84 6.61
N LEU A 24 -6.12 6.26 6.33
CA LEU A 24 -6.86 5.82 5.14
C LEU A 24 -6.18 6.31 3.85
N ASN A 25 -5.64 7.52 3.84
CA ASN A 25 -4.92 8.05 2.68
C ASN A 25 -3.60 7.29 2.46
N CYS A 26 -2.89 6.93 3.54
CA CYS A 26 -1.71 6.07 3.47
C CYS A 26 -2.01 4.69 2.88
N LEU A 27 -3.13 4.07 3.27
CA LEU A 27 -3.59 2.79 2.70
C LEU A 27 -3.84 2.89 1.20
N ILE A 28 -4.53 3.93 0.73
CA ILE A 28 -4.79 4.15 -0.70
C ILE A 28 -3.46 4.33 -1.47
N ILE A 29 -2.51 5.05 -0.91
CA ILE A 29 -1.20 5.27 -1.55
C ILE A 29 -0.41 3.96 -1.65
N LEU A 30 -0.45 3.13 -0.60
CA LEU A 30 0.15 1.79 -0.58
C LEU A 30 -0.50 0.83 -1.60
N GLU A 31 -1.82 0.89 -1.76
CA GLU A 31 -2.50 0.08 -2.78
C GLU A 31 -2.07 0.46 -4.19
N ASN A 32 -1.96 1.76 -4.49
CA ASN A 32 -1.46 2.25 -5.78
C ASN A 32 -0.01 1.80 -6.05
N PHE A 33 0.82 1.73 -5.01
CA PHE A 33 2.17 1.17 -5.09
C PHE A 33 2.16 -0.31 -5.49
N ASN A 34 1.31 -1.10 -4.86
CA ASN A 34 1.20 -2.54 -5.12
C ASN A 34 0.70 -2.82 -6.54
N VAL A 35 -0.28 -2.06 -7.03
CA VAL A 35 -0.72 -2.15 -8.44
C VAL A 35 0.43 -1.87 -9.38
N LEU A 36 1.24 -0.84 -9.10
CA LEU A 36 2.39 -0.50 -9.94
C LEU A 36 3.44 -1.62 -9.96
N LEU A 37 3.76 -2.22 -8.81
CA LEU A 37 4.65 -3.38 -8.71
C LEU A 37 4.12 -4.61 -9.45
N LEU A 38 2.83 -4.89 -9.36
CA LEU A 38 2.21 -6.00 -10.10
C LEU A 38 2.31 -5.80 -11.60
N VAL A 39 1.97 -4.61 -12.11
CA VAL A 39 2.09 -4.29 -13.54
C VAL A 39 3.56 -4.34 -13.99
N PHE A 40 4.50 -3.92 -13.15
CA PHE A 40 5.93 -4.04 -13.44
C PHE A 40 6.36 -5.48 -13.62
N SER A 41 5.98 -6.35 -12.68
CA SER A 41 6.34 -7.76 -12.71
C SER A 41 5.69 -8.51 -13.90
N LEU A 42 4.49 -8.10 -14.31
CA LEU A 42 3.82 -8.62 -15.51
C LEU A 42 4.55 -8.21 -16.79
N LEU A 43 4.98 -6.94 -16.90
CA LEU A 43 5.73 -6.45 -18.06
C LEU A 43 7.15 -7.06 -18.16
N LEU A 44 7.75 -7.44 -17.03
CA LEU A 44 9.04 -8.11 -16.97
C LEU A 44 8.97 -9.63 -17.20
N SER A 45 7.77 -10.22 -17.26
CA SER A 45 7.53 -11.68 -17.30
C SER A 45 7.94 -12.38 -18.60
N ILE A 46 8.93 -11.84 -19.31
CA ILE A 46 9.48 -12.40 -20.56
C ILE A 46 10.30 -13.69 -20.29
N GLN A 47 10.65 -13.99 -19.03
CA GLN A 47 11.38 -15.21 -18.66
C GLN A 47 10.97 -15.69 -17.24
N GLU A 48 10.21 -16.79 -17.14
CA GLU A 48 10.03 -17.64 -15.93
C GLU A 48 9.59 -16.97 -14.60
N SER A 49 9.27 -15.68 -14.57
CA SER A 49 9.01 -14.93 -13.33
C SER A 49 7.55 -14.98 -12.86
N HIS A 50 6.76 -15.95 -13.31
CA HIS A 50 5.37 -16.13 -12.88
C HIS A 50 5.26 -16.36 -11.36
N ILE A 51 6.27 -17.01 -10.77
CA ILE A 51 6.33 -17.23 -9.32
C ILE A 51 6.44 -15.88 -8.57
N LEU A 52 7.24 -14.94 -9.08
CA LEU A 52 7.40 -13.61 -8.48
C LEU A 52 6.09 -12.81 -8.52
N PHE A 53 5.34 -12.88 -9.63
CA PHE A 53 4.03 -12.23 -9.74
C PHE A 53 3.05 -12.75 -8.67
N ILE A 54 2.97 -14.07 -8.49
CA ILE A 54 2.08 -14.70 -7.51
C ILE A 54 2.51 -14.33 -6.08
N VAL A 55 3.80 -14.36 -5.77
CA VAL A 55 4.30 -13.98 -4.44
C VAL A 55 3.99 -12.52 -4.14
N LEU A 56 4.22 -11.61 -5.08
CA LEU A 56 3.90 -10.19 -4.92
C LEU A 56 2.38 -9.97 -4.73
N MET A 57 1.54 -10.73 -5.43
CA MET A 57 0.08 -10.69 -5.24
C MET A 57 -0.31 -11.10 -3.82
N VAL A 58 0.24 -12.21 -3.30
CA VAL A 58 -0.08 -12.67 -1.94
C VAL A 58 0.39 -11.66 -0.89
N VAL A 59 1.60 -11.12 -1.02
CA VAL A 59 2.12 -10.11 -0.10
C VAL A 59 1.25 -8.84 -0.11
N SER A 60 0.81 -8.39 -1.29
CA SER A 60 -0.04 -7.20 -1.42
C SER A 60 -1.40 -7.36 -0.74
N THR A 61 -1.99 -8.55 -0.76
CA THR A 61 -3.28 -8.78 -0.08
C THR A 61 -3.12 -8.83 1.44
N VAL A 62 -2.02 -9.43 1.94
CA VAL A 62 -1.70 -9.43 3.38
C VAL A 62 -1.49 -8.01 3.88
N GLU A 63 -0.77 -7.17 3.14
CA GLU A 63 -0.54 -5.78 3.49
C GLU A 63 -1.85 -5.00 3.65
N VAL A 64 -2.78 -5.11 2.68
CA VAL A 64 -4.08 -4.43 2.73
C VAL A 64 -4.90 -4.90 3.92
N ILE A 65 -4.95 -6.22 4.19
CA ILE A 65 -5.68 -6.77 5.34
C ILE A 65 -5.09 -6.23 6.65
N VAL A 66 -3.76 -6.26 6.81
CA VAL A 66 -3.10 -5.75 8.02
C VAL A 66 -3.35 -4.25 8.18
N GLY A 67 -3.23 -3.47 7.11
CA GLY A 67 -3.47 -2.04 7.16
C GLY A 67 -4.93 -1.70 7.53
N LEU A 68 -5.90 -2.44 7.01
CA LEU A 68 -7.31 -2.30 7.40
C LEU A 68 -7.56 -2.69 8.86
N VAL A 69 -6.94 -3.76 9.35
CA VAL A 69 -7.04 -4.16 10.77
C VAL A 69 -6.44 -3.09 11.69
N VAL A 70 -5.30 -2.51 11.32
CA VAL A 70 -4.72 -1.40 12.08
C VAL A 70 -5.65 -0.19 12.05
N LEU A 71 -6.23 0.14 10.90
CA LEU A 71 -7.16 1.25 10.76
C LEU A 71 -8.39 1.08 11.66
N THR A 72 -9.00 -0.11 11.71
CA THR A 72 -10.18 -0.35 12.57
C THR A 72 -9.82 -0.23 14.04
N ARG A 73 -8.65 -0.72 14.47
CA ARG A 73 -8.19 -0.55 15.85
C ARG A 73 -7.91 0.89 16.22
N VAL A 74 -7.24 1.64 15.34
CA VAL A 74 -7.00 3.07 15.55
C VAL A 74 -8.33 3.82 15.62
N TRP A 75 -9.29 3.48 14.75
CA TRP A 75 -10.63 4.07 14.77
C TRP A 75 -11.36 3.80 16.09
N GLU A 76 -11.33 2.56 16.58
CA GLU A 76 -11.91 2.19 17.89
C GLU A 76 -11.26 2.97 19.03
N CYS A 77 -9.93 3.13 19.03
CA CYS A 77 -9.23 3.93 20.02
C CYS A 77 -9.61 5.43 19.95
N SER A 78 -9.68 6.02 18.76
CA SER A 78 -10.12 7.42 18.62
C SER A 78 -11.57 7.62 19.05
N GLY A 79 -12.49 6.71 18.68
CA GLY A 79 -13.88 6.77 19.12
C GLY A 79 -14.03 6.58 20.64
N SER A 80 -13.13 5.82 21.28
CA SER A 80 -13.11 5.69 22.74
C SER A 80 -12.61 6.95 23.46
N LEU A 81 -11.66 7.69 22.87
CA LEU A 81 -11.17 8.96 23.43
C LEU A 81 -12.25 10.04 23.42
N ASP A 82 -13.06 10.10 22.36
CA ASP A 82 -14.18 11.04 22.25
C ASP A 82 -15.31 10.73 23.26
N LEU A 83 -15.48 9.46 23.67
CA LEU A 83 -16.49 9.04 24.66
C LEU A 83 -16.05 9.28 26.12
N VAL A 84 -14.73 9.25 26.41
CA VAL A 84 -14.19 9.48 27.77
C VAL A 84 -14.07 10.99 28.09
N SER A 85 -14.16 11.87 27.09
CA SER A 85 -14.09 13.33 27.27
C SER A 85 -15.43 14.02 27.61
N PHE A 86 -16.47 13.27 27.99
CA PHE A 86 -17.77 13.82 28.44
C PHE A 86 -17.97 13.69 29.95
#